data_AF-A0A7S0W6L8-F1
#
_entry.id   AF-A0A7S0W6L8-F1
#
_cell.length_a   1.000
_cell.length_b   1.000
_cell.length_c   1.000
_cell.angle_alpha   90.00
_cell.angle_beta   90.00
_cell.angle_gamma   90.00
#
_symmetry.space_group_name_H-M   'P 1'
#
loop_
_entity.id
_entity.type
_entity.pdbx_description
1 polymer ?
#
loop_
_entity_poly.entity_id
_entity_poly.type
_entity_poly.pdbx_seq_one_letter_code
_entity_poly.pdbx_strand_id
1 'polypeptide(L)'
;SAGYRTIALRSISRRMGVTKVRAIFSDLDGTLCHFDRDTRKHGVVTEEDPSNPGQATVRNTHTGETRGCRLLPTSTMGNGVVSEETVRLVDELRKAGVIFVVVSGARSSTIMKRLPLLPHVDAAVSETGSRVMYAPEGGFAEEGANIGEAMALDTDWAKRFEGVTGPLDAGGPAEERKGTLWDLF
;
A
#
# COMPACT_ATOMS: atom_id res chain seq x y z
N SER A 1 -23.53 13.23 9.60
CA SER A 1 -23.78 11.81 9.25
C SER A 1 -22.71 10.87 9.85
N ALA A 2 -22.51 10.91 11.17
CA ALA A 2 -21.41 10.20 11.86
C ALA A 2 -21.70 8.71 12.21
N GLY A 3 -22.87 8.19 11.84
CA GLY A 3 -23.36 6.90 12.34
C GLY A 3 -22.78 5.65 11.70
N TYR A 4 -22.19 5.74 10.50
CA TYR A 4 -21.73 4.56 9.75
C TYR A 4 -20.28 4.14 10.05
N ARG A 5 -19.44 5.04 10.59
CA ARG A 5 -17.98 4.85 10.68
C ARG A 5 -17.54 3.90 11.81
N THR A 6 -18.32 3.78 12.88
CA THR A 6 -17.97 2.96 14.06
C THR A 6 -18.44 1.50 13.96
N ILE A 7 -19.24 1.16 12.95
CA ILE A 7 -19.96 -0.13 12.88
C ILE A 7 -19.06 -1.24 12.33
N ALA A 8 -18.20 -0.97 11.35
CA ALA A 8 -17.44 -2.01 10.64
C ALA A 8 -16.42 -2.75 11.55
N LEU A 9 -15.59 -2.03 12.31
CA LEU A 9 -14.57 -2.63 13.17
C LEU A 9 -15.15 -3.29 14.43
N ARG A 10 -16.23 -2.73 14.99
CA ARG A 10 -16.94 -3.32 16.15
C ARG A 10 -17.69 -4.60 15.78
N SER A 11 -18.24 -4.67 14.56
CA SER A 11 -18.97 -5.84 14.03
C SER A 11 -18.07 -7.08 13.88
N ILE A 12 -16.86 -6.90 13.32
CA ILE A 12 -15.91 -7.99 13.10
C ILE A 12 -15.33 -8.51 14.43
N SER A 13 -14.94 -7.59 15.33
CA SER A 13 -14.38 -7.94 16.66
C SER A 13 -15.36 -8.75 17.51
N ARG A 14 -16.66 -8.43 17.47
CA ARG A 14 -17.71 -9.17 18.20
C ARG A 14 -17.95 -10.58 17.67
N ARG A 15 -17.76 -10.83 16.38
CA ARG A 15 -17.96 -12.17 15.79
C ARG A 15 -16.83 -13.16 16.10
N MET A 16 -15.62 -12.67 16.42
CA MET A 16 -14.45 -13.53 16.65
C MET A 16 -14.03 -13.65 18.13
N GLY A 17 -14.76 -13.06 19.07
CA GLY A 17 -14.38 -13.05 20.49
C GLY A 17 -13.08 -12.28 20.79
N VAL A 18 -12.57 -11.51 19.83
CA VAL A 18 -11.36 -10.69 19.97
C VAL A 18 -11.78 -9.30 20.44
N THR A 19 -11.33 -8.89 21.62
CA THR A 19 -11.76 -7.62 22.24
C THR A 19 -11.08 -6.38 21.66
N LYS A 20 -9.96 -6.54 20.95
CA LYS A 20 -9.22 -5.43 20.33
C LYS A 20 -8.52 -5.88 19.03
N VAL A 21 -8.82 -5.21 17.91
CA VAL A 21 -8.04 -5.37 16.66
C VAL A 21 -6.61 -4.91 16.93
N ARG A 22 -5.63 -5.77 16.60
CA ARG A 22 -4.20 -5.50 16.86
C ARG A 22 -3.43 -5.15 15.61
N ALA A 23 -3.85 -5.69 14.47
CA ALA A 23 -3.21 -5.44 13.18
C ALA A 23 -4.23 -5.44 12.05
N ILE A 24 -3.96 -4.67 11.00
CA ILE A 24 -4.69 -4.64 9.74
C ILE A 24 -3.67 -4.86 8.62
N PHE A 25 -3.98 -5.80 7.73
CA PHE A 25 -3.24 -6.05 6.51
C PHE A 25 -4.12 -5.60 5.36
N SER A 26 -3.67 -4.61 4.61
CA SER A 26 -4.40 -4.09 3.46
C SER A 26 -3.64 -4.39 2.19
N ASP A 27 -4.37 -4.89 1.20
CA ASP A 27 -3.90 -4.78 -0.18
C ASP A 27 -3.72 -3.29 -0.58
N LEU A 28 -2.90 -3.02 -1.60
CA LEU A 28 -2.64 -1.67 -2.10
C LEU A 28 -3.46 -1.34 -3.35
N ASP A 29 -3.16 -1.99 -4.47
CA ASP A 29 -3.66 -1.61 -5.79
C ASP A 29 -5.09 -2.13 -6.00
N GLY A 30 -6.04 -1.22 -6.15
CA GLY A 30 -7.48 -1.53 -6.19
C GLY A 30 -8.15 -1.46 -4.82
N THR A 31 -7.38 -1.36 -3.72
CA THR A 31 -7.89 -1.30 -2.35
C THR A 31 -7.66 0.07 -1.69
N LEU A 32 -6.41 0.50 -1.53
CA LEU A 32 -6.06 1.83 -0.99
C LEU A 32 -5.71 2.82 -2.10
N CYS A 33 -5.09 2.32 -3.16
CA CYS A 33 -4.71 3.06 -4.36
C CYS A 33 -5.70 2.70 -5.47
N HIS A 34 -6.30 3.71 -6.09
CA HIS A 34 -7.19 3.53 -7.24
C HIS A 34 -6.62 4.21 -8.47
N PHE A 35 -6.88 3.66 -9.65
CA PHE A 35 -6.37 4.17 -10.91
C PHE A 35 -7.50 4.74 -11.76
N ASP A 36 -7.24 5.87 -12.42
CA ASP A 36 -8.23 6.54 -13.27
C ASP A 36 -8.81 5.61 -14.34
N ARG A 37 -7.96 4.76 -14.96
CA ARG A 37 -8.39 3.78 -15.97
C ARG A 37 -9.50 2.85 -15.46
N ASP A 38 -9.47 2.50 -14.18
CA ASP A 38 -10.41 1.53 -13.61
C ASP A 38 -11.69 2.23 -13.11
N THR A 39 -11.60 3.50 -12.70
CA THR A 39 -12.71 4.25 -12.12
C THR A 39 -13.46 5.14 -13.12
N ARG A 40 -12.82 5.53 -14.24
CA ARG A 40 -13.41 6.44 -15.24
C ARG A 40 -14.70 5.93 -15.86
N LYS A 41 -14.79 4.63 -16.11
CA LYS A 41 -16.02 3.96 -16.60
C LYS A 41 -17.20 4.05 -15.61
N HIS A 42 -16.94 4.41 -14.36
CA HIS A 42 -17.94 4.60 -13.30
C HIS A 42 -18.23 6.08 -13.02
N GLY A 43 -17.79 6.99 -13.89
CA GLY A 43 -18.02 8.43 -13.72
C GLY A 43 -17.11 9.04 -12.65
N VAL A 44 -15.91 8.51 -12.44
CA VAL A 44 -14.93 9.10 -11.53
C VAL A 44 -13.80 9.70 -12.36
N VAL A 45 -13.52 10.98 -12.13
CA VAL A 45 -12.48 11.73 -12.87
C VAL A 45 -11.43 12.21 -11.88
N THR A 46 -10.17 12.05 -12.24
CA THR A 46 -9.03 12.57 -11.47
C THR A 46 -8.49 13.83 -12.14
N GLU A 47 -8.35 14.91 -11.38
CA GLU A 47 -7.80 16.20 -11.81
C GLU A 47 -6.56 16.50 -10.95
N GLU A 48 -5.38 16.55 -11.57
CA GLU A 48 -4.14 16.89 -10.87
C GLU A 48 -4.11 18.37 -10.47
N ASP A 49 -3.51 18.69 -9.33
CA ASP A 49 -3.33 20.09 -8.90
C ASP A 49 -2.05 20.66 -9.56
N PRO A 50 -2.17 21.61 -10.51
CA PRO A 50 -1.01 22.19 -11.19
C PRO A 50 -0.13 23.04 -10.26
N SER A 51 -0.66 23.47 -9.11
CA SER A 51 0.05 24.27 -8.12
C SER A 51 0.74 23.43 -7.04
N ASN A 52 0.38 22.15 -6.92
CA ASN A 52 0.91 21.25 -5.90
C ASN A 52 1.20 19.86 -6.50
N PRO A 53 2.39 19.66 -7.10
CA PRO A 53 2.78 18.38 -7.67
C PRO A 53 2.68 17.25 -6.63
N GLY A 54 1.96 16.18 -6.98
CA GLY A 54 1.69 15.08 -6.06
C GLY A 54 0.31 15.12 -5.40
N GLN A 55 -0.49 16.15 -5.67
CA GLN A 55 -1.88 16.25 -5.22
C GLN A 55 -2.86 16.19 -6.39
N ALA A 56 -4.07 15.68 -6.13
CA ALA A 56 -5.16 15.60 -7.08
C ALA A 56 -6.52 15.74 -6.38
N THR A 57 -7.51 16.18 -7.14
CA THR A 57 -8.92 16.09 -6.77
C THR A 57 -9.58 14.97 -7.56
N VAL A 58 -10.23 14.04 -6.86
CA VAL A 58 -11.09 13.02 -7.47
C VAL A 58 -12.53 13.46 -7.37
N ARG A 59 -13.25 13.50 -8.50
CA ARG A 59 -14.66 13.89 -8.59
C ARG A 59 -15.52 12.75 -9.13
N ASN A 60 -16.62 12.47 -8.44
CA ASN A 60 -17.67 11.60 -8.95
C ASN A 60 -18.69 12.44 -9.74
N THR A 61 -18.77 12.25 -11.06
CA THR A 61 -19.60 13.05 -11.96
C THR A 61 -21.09 12.79 -11.83
N HIS A 62 -21.49 11.65 -11.27
CA HIS A 62 -22.90 11.32 -11.04
C HIS A 62 -23.45 12.00 -9.77
N THR A 63 -22.62 12.14 -8.74
CA THR A 63 -23.03 12.67 -7.42
C THR A 63 -22.54 14.09 -7.15
N GLY A 64 -21.52 14.55 -7.89
CA GLY A 64 -20.82 15.80 -7.63
C GLY A 64 -19.85 15.74 -6.45
N GLU A 65 -19.73 14.61 -5.75
CA GLU A 65 -18.80 14.49 -4.61
C GLU A 65 -17.35 14.63 -5.07
N THR A 66 -16.57 15.40 -4.32
CA THR A 66 -15.13 15.59 -4.53
C THR A 66 -14.32 15.12 -3.32
N ARG A 67 -13.10 14.64 -3.57
CA ARG A 67 -12.16 14.20 -2.54
C ARG A 67 -10.75 14.66 -2.89
N GLY A 68 -10.04 15.19 -1.91
CA GLY A 68 -8.60 15.40 -1.99
C GLY A 68 -7.85 14.07 -1.94
N CYS A 69 -6.85 13.93 -2.81
CA CYS A 69 -6.09 12.71 -3.01
C CYS A 69 -4.62 13.03 -3.27
N ARG A 70 -3.74 12.11 -2.86
CA ARG A 70 -2.33 12.12 -3.22
C ARG A 70 -2.14 11.32 -4.50
N LEU A 71 -1.35 11.83 -5.43
CA LEU A 71 -0.93 11.12 -6.63
C LEU A 71 0.21 10.16 -6.29
N LEU A 72 0.04 8.91 -6.66
CA LEU A 72 1.04 7.87 -6.46
C LEU A 72 1.78 7.60 -7.78
N PRO A 73 3.12 7.59 -7.77
CA PRO A 73 3.90 7.32 -8.97
C PRO A 73 3.63 5.90 -9.48
N THR A 74 3.58 5.79 -10.80
CA THR A 74 3.13 4.61 -11.55
C THR A 74 3.72 4.66 -12.94
N SER A 75 4.34 3.57 -13.38
CA SER A 75 5.01 3.51 -14.68
C SER A 75 4.14 2.89 -15.77
N THR A 76 3.04 2.20 -15.41
CA THR A 76 2.33 1.30 -16.34
C THR A 76 0.81 1.44 -16.33
N MET A 77 0.21 1.99 -15.27
CA MET A 77 -1.25 1.91 -15.05
C MET A 77 -1.98 3.26 -15.14
N GLY A 78 -1.27 4.34 -15.48
CA GLY A 78 -1.78 5.71 -15.34
C GLY A 78 -1.86 6.13 -13.87
N ASN A 79 -2.19 7.39 -13.59
CA ASN A 79 -2.13 7.99 -12.26
C ASN A 79 -2.88 7.18 -11.20
N GLY A 80 -2.15 6.70 -10.19
CA GLY A 80 -2.73 6.11 -9.00
C GLY A 80 -3.06 7.21 -8.00
N VAL A 81 -4.13 7.06 -7.25
CA VAL A 81 -4.53 8.02 -6.21
C VAL A 81 -4.89 7.32 -4.91
N VAL A 82 -4.51 7.94 -3.79
CA VAL A 82 -4.97 7.57 -2.45
C VAL A 82 -5.67 8.77 -1.80
N SER A 83 -6.84 8.56 -1.21
CA SER A 83 -7.58 9.66 -0.57
C SER A 83 -6.90 10.15 0.70
N GLU A 84 -6.87 11.47 0.90
CA GLU A 84 -6.43 12.08 2.17
C GLU A 84 -7.27 11.58 3.36
N GLU A 85 -8.55 11.26 3.13
CA GLU A 85 -9.40 10.67 4.18
C GLU A 85 -8.93 9.26 4.56
N THR A 86 -8.46 8.46 3.59
CA THR A 86 -7.86 7.15 3.87
C THR A 86 -6.61 7.29 4.71
N VAL A 87 -5.75 8.26 4.37
CA VAL A 87 -4.54 8.55 5.17
C VAL A 87 -4.90 8.92 6.59
N ARG A 88 -5.81 9.88 6.77
CA ARG A 88 -6.27 10.34 8.08
C ARG A 88 -6.85 9.19 8.93
N LEU A 89 -7.66 8.32 8.33
CA LEU A 89 -8.28 7.18 9.02
C LEU A 89 -7.25 6.13 9.44
N VAL A 90 -6.25 5.84 8.61
CA VAL A 90 -5.16 4.92 8.97
C VAL A 90 -4.32 5.49 10.11
N ASP A 91 -4.02 6.79 10.09
CA ASP A 91 -3.30 7.45 11.18
C ASP A 91 -4.07 7.37 12.51
N GLU A 92 -5.40 7.51 12.49
CA GLU A 92 -6.25 7.31 13.67
C GLU A 92 -6.19 5.87 14.20
N LEU A 93 -6.18 4.87 13.30
CA LEU A 93 -6.04 3.46 13.69
C LEU A 93 -4.68 3.22 14.36
N ARG A 94 -3.60 3.75 13.79
CA ARG A 94 -2.25 3.63 14.34
C ARG A 94 -2.11 4.33 15.69
N LYS A 95 -2.68 5.52 15.85
CA LYS A 95 -2.75 6.22 17.16
C LYS A 95 -3.49 5.41 18.22
N ALA A 96 -4.43 4.53 17.84
CA ALA A 96 -5.11 3.61 18.74
C ALA A 96 -4.30 2.34 19.08
N GLY A 97 -3.07 2.22 18.55
CA GLY A 97 -2.16 1.09 18.73
C GLY A 97 -2.43 -0.08 17.79
N VAL A 98 -3.05 0.17 16.62
CA VAL A 98 -3.22 -0.84 15.58
C VAL A 98 -2.01 -0.83 14.66
N ILE A 99 -1.40 -2.00 14.45
CA ILE A 99 -0.34 -2.19 13.45
C ILE A 99 -0.98 -2.16 12.06
N PHE A 100 -0.47 -1.33 11.16
CA PHE A 100 -0.98 -1.24 9.79
C PHE A 100 0.08 -1.70 8.79
N VAL A 101 -0.25 -2.73 8.02
CA VAL A 101 0.65 -3.35 7.05
C VAL A 101 0.05 -3.22 5.66
N VAL A 102 0.84 -2.73 4.71
CA VAL A 102 0.49 -2.77 3.28
C VAL A 102 1.07 -4.03 2.65
N VAL A 103 0.26 -4.73 1.87
CA VAL A 103 0.63 -5.92 1.11
C VAL A 103 0.34 -5.65 -0.37
N SER A 104 1.28 -5.95 -1.26
CA SER A 104 1.11 -5.68 -2.69
C SER A 104 1.92 -6.65 -3.55
N GLY A 105 1.40 -6.91 -4.75
CA GLY A 105 2.15 -7.58 -5.82
C GLY A 105 3.16 -6.65 -6.53
N ALA A 106 3.15 -5.35 -6.23
CA ALA A 106 4.05 -4.39 -6.86
C ALA A 106 5.53 -4.69 -6.56
N ARG A 107 6.40 -4.26 -7.48
CA ARG A 107 7.86 -4.32 -7.28
C ARG A 107 8.25 -3.50 -6.05
N SER A 108 9.30 -3.93 -5.35
CA SER A 108 9.83 -3.21 -4.19
C SER A 108 10.13 -1.75 -4.53
N SER A 109 10.77 -1.51 -5.67
CA SER A 109 11.07 -0.15 -6.14
C SER A 109 9.82 0.72 -6.35
N THR A 110 8.69 0.14 -6.75
CA THR A 110 7.41 0.84 -6.85
C THR A 110 6.86 1.17 -5.46
N ILE A 111 6.88 0.21 -4.53
CA ILE A 111 6.43 0.43 -3.15
C ILE A 111 7.25 1.53 -2.48
N MET A 112 8.58 1.47 -2.58
CA MET A 112 9.48 2.46 -1.96
C MET A 112 9.23 3.89 -2.44
N LYS A 113 8.90 4.07 -3.73
CA LYS A 113 8.53 5.38 -4.29
C LYS A 113 7.17 5.88 -3.81
N ARG A 114 6.25 4.97 -3.47
CA ARG A 114 4.89 5.30 -3.03
C ARG A 114 4.79 5.50 -1.53
N LEU A 115 5.60 4.81 -0.73
CA LEU A 115 5.56 4.86 0.73
C LEU A 115 5.54 6.28 1.33
N PRO A 116 6.32 7.25 0.86
CA PRO A 116 6.24 8.63 1.37
C PRO A 116 4.88 9.32 1.15
N LEU A 117 4.07 8.81 0.22
CA LEU A 117 2.79 9.36 -0.18
C LEU A 117 1.61 8.52 0.35
N LEU A 118 1.87 7.29 0.80
CA LEU A 118 0.88 6.41 1.40
C LEU A 118 0.60 6.82 2.86
N PRO A 119 -0.50 6.30 3.45
CA PRO A 119 -0.64 6.36 4.90
C PRO A 119 0.57 5.73 5.57
N HIS A 120 0.92 6.18 6.77
CA HIS A 120 2.03 5.57 7.50
C HIS A 120 1.77 4.07 7.74
N VAL A 121 2.78 3.25 7.47
CA VAL A 121 2.74 1.79 7.64
C VAL A 121 3.78 1.35 8.66
N ASP A 122 3.52 0.25 9.34
CA ASP A 122 4.50 -0.40 10.24
C ASP A 122 5.33 -1.46 9.50
N ALA A 123 4.77 -2.00 8.42
CA ALA A 123 5.48 -2.85 7.48
C ALA A 123 4.90 -2.73 6.06
N ALA A 124 5.73 -3.00 5.07
CA ALA A 124 5.34 -3.11 3.67
C ALA A 124 5.78 -4.47 3.12
N VAL A 125 4.87 -5.13 2.42
CA VAL A 125 5.09 -6.42 1.79
C VAL A 125 4.95 -6.24 0.29
N SER A 126 5.97 -6.61 -0.47
CA SER A 126 6.03 -6.44 -1.92
C SER A 126 6.33 -7.76 -2.64
N GLU A 127 6.25 -7.74 -3.97
CA GLU A 127 6.58 -8.89 -4.83
C GLU A 127 5.85 -10.18 -4.38
N THR A 128 4.55 -10.02 -4.11
CA THR A 128 3.64 -11.12 -3.75
C THR A 128 4.06 -11.85 -2.46
N GLY A 129 4.67 -11.14 -1.52
CA GLY A 129 5.03 -11.70 -0.21
C GLY A 129 6.48 -12.14 -0.06
N SER A 130 7.27 -12.12 -1.14
CA SER A 130 8.67 -12.53 -1.07
C SER A 130 9.57 -11.53 -0.34
N ARG A 131 9.13 -10.26 -0.23
CA ARG A 131 9.88 -9.20 0.44
C ARG A 131 9.03 -8.52 1.49
N VAL A 132 9.51 -8.56 2.73
CA VAL A 132 8.92 -7.86 3.88
C VAL A 132 9.89 -6.79 4.33
N MET A 133 9.40 -5.57 4.49
CA MET A 133 10.18 -4.42 4.92
C MET A 133 9.52 -3.82 6.15
N TYR A 134 10.29 -3.61 7.22
CA TYR A 134 9.80 -3.04 8.49
C TYR A 134 10.16 -1.58 8.61
N ALA A 135 9.24 -0.80 9.19
CA ALA A 135 9.54 0.57 9.58
C ALA A 135 10.64 0.56 10.66
N PRO A 136 11.47 1.61 10.76
CA PRO A 136 12.49 1.69 11.80
C PRO A 136 11.87 1.64 13.21
N GLU A 137 12.62 1.12 14.17
CA GLU A 137 12.20 1.12 15.58
C GLU A 137 11.92 2.56 16.05
N GLY A 138 10.78 2.77 16.72
CA GLY A 138 10.29 4.11 17.09
C GLY A 138 9.40 4.77 16.03
N GLY A 139 9.21 4.13 14.87
CA GLY A 139 8.40 4.63 13.77
C GLY A 139 9.11 5.71 12.95
N PHE A 140 8.40 6.29 11.97
CA PHE A 140 8.92 7.43 11.20
C PHE A 140 8.88 8.66 12.10
N ALA A 141 10.05 9.09 12.57
CA ALA A 141 10.18 10.09 13.63
C ALA A 141 9.76 11.51 13.22
N GLU A 142 9.71 11.84 11.93
CA GLU A 142 9.41 13.22 11.48
C GLU A 142 8.65 13.27 10.14
N GLU A 143 7.79 14.29 10.03
CA GLU A 143 7.12 14.69 8.80
C GLU A 143 8.19 15.11 7.76
N GLY A 144 8.29 14.36 6.65
CA GLY A 144 9.32 14.59 5.63
C GLY A 144 10.53 13.63 5.68
N ALA A 145 10.59 12.69 6.62
CA ALA A 145 11.54 11.58 6.53
C ALA A 145 11.30 10.79 5.24
N ASN A 146 12.37 10.40 4.53
CA ASN A 146 12.25 9.54 3.35
C ASN A 146 11.89 8.11 3.80
N ILE A 147 10.59 7.90 4.04
CA ILE A 147 10.00 6.67 4.57
C ILE A 147 10.48 5.43 3.81
N GLY A 148 10.63 5.55 2.48
CA GLY A 148 11.17 4.48 1.65
C GLY A 148 12.56 4.06 2.12
N GLU A 149 13.53 4.97 2.13
CA GLU A 149 14.93 4.66 2.47
C GLU A 149 15.12 4.15 3.91
N ALA A 150 14.20 4.50 4.80
CA ALA A 150 14.25 4.09 6.20
C ALA A 150 13.72 2.67 6.46
N MET A 151 13.04 2.02 5.50
CA MET A 151 12.53 0.67 5.71
C MET A 151 13.63 -0.38 5.61
N ALA A 152 13.69 -1.28 6.60
CA ALA A 152 14.66 -2.37 6.64
C ALA A 152 14.07 -3.65 6.04
N LEU A 153 14.74 -4.21 5.03
CA LEU A 153 14.38 -5.52 4.44
C LEU A 153 14.64 -6.66 5.44
N ASP A 154 13.66 -7.53 5.61
CA ASP A 154 13.81 -8.80 6.31
C ASP A 154 14.60 -9.80 5.43
N THR A 155 15.93 -9.74 5.54
CA THR A 155 16.81 -10.59 4.71
C THR A 155 16.68 -12.08 5.03
N ASP A 156 16.31 -12.44 6.26
CA ASP A 156 16.13 -13.84 6.65
C ASP A 156 14.83 -14.41 6.09
N TRP A 157 13.75 -13.62 6.08
CA TRP A 157 12.52 -13.96 5.36
C TRP A 157 12.79 -14.14 3.88
N ALA A 158 13.47 -13.17 3.26
CA ALA A 158 13.76 -13.15 1.83
C ALA A 158 14.56 -14.40 1.39
N LYS A 159 15.58 -14.80 2.15
CA LYS A 159 16.40 -15.99 1.89
C LYS A 159 15.62 -17.31 1.87
N ARG A 160 14.48 -17.40 2.58
CA ARG A 160 13.66 -18.63 2.60
C ARG A 160 13.14 -19.02 1.22
N PHE A 161 13.00 -18.05 0.32
CA PHE A 161 12.48 -18.30 -1.02
C PHE A 161 13.56 -18.66 -2.03
N GLU A 162 14.84 -18.36 -1.76
CA GLU A 162 15.93 -18.52 -2.73
C GLU A 162 16.08 -19.96 -3.24
N GLY A 163 15.88 -20.97 -2.38
CA GLY A 163 15.93 -22.37 -2.80
C GLY A 163 14.84 -22.74 -3.80
N VAL A 164 13.70 -22.05 -3.77
CA VAL A 164 12.54 -22.31 -4.64
C VAL A 164 12.56 -21.41 -5.88
N THR A 165 12.83 -20.12 -5.72
CA THR A 165 12.70 -19.11 -6.77
C THR A 165 14.03 -18.72 -7.42
N GLY A 166 15.15 -19.18 -6.86
CA GLY A 166 16.48 -18.65 -7.16
C GLY A 166 16.79 -17.35 -6.42
N PRO A 167 18.00 -16.79 -6.61
CA PRO A 167 18.39 -15.50 -6.05
C PRO A 167 17.40 -14.39 -6.42
N LEU A 168 17.07 -13.53 -5.46
CA LEU A 168 16.05 -12.48 -5.62
C LEU A 168 16.45 -11.35 -6.59
N ASP A 169 17.72 -11.29 -6.97
CA ASP A 169 18.33 -10.34 -7.90
C ASP A 169 18.61 -10.94 -9.29
N ALA A 170 18.16 -12.18 -9.56
CA ALA A 170 18.29 -12.83 -10.86
C ALA A 170 17.35 -12.19 -11.91
N GLY A 171 17.73 -11.02 -12.44
CA GLY A 171 17.02 -10.29 -13.48
C GLY A 171 17.17 -10.85 -14.90
N GLY A 172 17.72 -12.06 -15.05
CA GLY A 172 18.03 -12.68 -16.35
C GLY A 172 16.82 -13.29 -17.09
N PRO A 173 17.05 -13.76 -18.34
CA PRO A 173 16.09 -14.57 -19.11
C PRO A 173 15.57 -15.76 -18.31
N ALA A 174 14.34 -16.21 -18.60
CA ALA A 174 13.71 -17.29 -17.83
C ALA A 174 14.52 -18.58 -17.87
N GLU A 175 15.17 -18.84 -19.01
CA GLU A 175 16.01 -20.00 -19.29
C GLU A 175 17.29 -20.06 -18.45
N GLU A 176 17.74 -18.92 -17.92
CA GLU A 176 18.93 -18.82 -17.08
C GLU A 176 18.59 -18.85 -15.58
N ARG A 177 17.30 -18.84 -15.23
CA ARG A 177 16.86 -18.83 -13.84
C ARG A 177 17.03 -20.20 -13.22
N LYS A 178 17.40 -20.19 -11.94
CA LYS A 178 17.64 -21.39 -11.14
C LYS A 178 16.61 -21.47 -10.03
N GLY A 179 16.28 -22.68 -9.59
CA GLY A 179 15.38 -22.93 -8.47
C GLY A 179 14.21 -23.82 -8.86
N THR A 180 13.70 -24.57 -7.89
CA THR A 180 12.69 -25.62 -8.13
C THR A 180 11.45 -25.13 -8.87
N LEU A 181 11.06 -23.86 -8.70
CA LEU A 181 9.94 -23.29 -9.43
C LEU A 181 10.22 -23.18 -10.93
N TRP A 182 11.43 -22.81 -11.32
CA TRP A 182 11.83 -22.66 -12.72
C TRP A 182 12.01 -24.01 -13.39
N ASP A 183 12.39 -25.05 -12.64
CA ASP A 183 12.50 -26.43 -13.14
C ASP A 183 11.13 -27.02 -13.55
N LEU A 184 10.01 -26.40 -13.16
CA LEU A 184 8.65 -26.81 -13.52
C LEU A 184 8.12 -26.18 -14.82
N PHE A 185 8.85 -25.22 -15.39
CA PHE A 185 8.51 -24.53 -16.64
C PHE A 185 9.45 -24.94 -17.77
#